data_AF-A0A7C3ULW5-F1
#
_entry.id   AF-A0A7C3ULW5-F1
#
_cell.length_a   1.000
_cell.length_b   1.000
_cell.length_c   1.000
_cell.angle_alpha   90.00
_cell.angle_beta   90.00
_cell.angle_gamma   90.00
#
_symmetry.space_group_name_H-M   'P 1'
#
loop_
_entity.id
_entity.type
_entity.pdbx_description
1 polymer ?
#
loop_
_entity_poly.entity_id
_entity_poly.type
_entity_poly.pdbx_seq_one_letter_code
_entity_poly.pdbx_strand_id
1 'polypeptide(L)'
;MVMVHGDDRGLAIPPRIAPTQVVMIPVGPMNKRAAVMEKMDLLFAALREAGVRVRTDLREETPGWKFNEWEMRGVPLRIEIGPRDVENGQVVVARRDTGGKTALPLDGAVVSIRDLLDEVQANMFRKAHVFREEHSHTQIGTLEGIKEHIARAEREDGIVGWVLAGWCGDGECEARVKEETGFTTRNIPFSPPATKESCVGCGKRAAHTVWFSRSY
;
A
#
# COMPACT_ATOMS: atom_id res chain seq x y z
N MET A 1 -4.98 -6.42 -0.18
CA MET A 1 -3.97 -5.89 0.78
C MET A 1 -2.57 -6.16 0.26
N VAL A 2 -2.10 -7.42 0.22
CA VAL A 2 -0.75 -7.76 -0.27
C VAL A 2 -0.51 -7.22 -1.69
N MET A 3 -1.39 -7.55 -2.64
CA MET A 3 -1.28 -7.09 -4.04
C MET A 3 -1.45 -5.57 -4.24
N VAL A 4 -1.94 -4.84 -3.24
CA VAL A 4 -2.22 -3.39 -3.36
C VAL A 4 -1.06 -2.56 -2.82
N HIS A 5 -0.39 -3.05 -1.77
CA HIS A 5 0.62 -2.28 -1.05
C HIS A 5 2.03 -2.88 -1.14
N GLY A 6 2.16 -4.17 -1.45
CA GLY A 6 3.46 -4.81 -1.66
C GLY A 6 4.25 -4.14 -2.79
N ASP A 7 5.56 -4.22 -2.68
CA ASP A 7 6.52 -3.74 -3.69
C ASP A 7 7.67 -4.76 -3.82
N ASP A 8 8.68 -4.44 -4.63
CA ASP A 8 9.81 -5.33 -4.90
C ASP A 8 10.65 -5.66 -3.64
N ARG A 9 10.47 -4.91 -2.55
CA ARG A 9 11.13 -5.17 -1.27
C ARG A 9 10.33 -6.11 -0.38
N GLY A 10 9.11 -6.48 -0.76
CA GLY A 10 8.24 -7.43 -0.06
C GLY A 10 6.91 -6.82 0.37
N LEU A 11 6.40 -7.27 1.52
CA LEU A 11 5.13 -6.78 2.06
C LEU A 11 5.24 -5.31 2.48
N ALA A 12 4.14 -4.58 2.43
CA ALA A 12 3.96 -3.32 3.16
C ALA A 12 2.56 -3.34 3.80
N ILE A 13 2.52 -3.43 5.13
CA ILE A 13 1.25 -3.68 5.84
C ILE A 13 0.72 -2.36 6.41
N PRO A 14 -0.54 -1.98 6.16
CA PRO A 14 -1.12 -0.78 6.75
C PRO A 14 -1.08 -0.80 8.29
N PRO A 15 -0.66 0.30 8.95
CA PRO A 15 -0.50 0.39 10.41
C PRO A 15 -1.70 -0.07 11.23
N ARG A 16 -2.93 0.14 10.76
CA ARG A 16 -4.14 -0.26 11.51
C ARG A 16 -4.31 -1.77 11.62
N ILE A 17 -3.74 -2.55 10.70
CA ILE A 17 -3.85 -4.02 10.67
C ILE A 17 -2.51 -4.75 10.85
N ALA A 18 -1.38 -4.02 10.91
CA ALA A 18 -0.06 -4.63 11.05
C ALA A 18 0.08 -5.34 12.41
N PRO A 19 0.41 -6.65 12.48
CA PRO A 19 0.59 -7.35 13.75
C PRO A 19 1.68 -6.71 14.63
N THR A 20 2.77 -6.30 13.98
CA THR A 20 3.81 -5.42 14.54
C THR A 20 3.75 -4.11 13.77
N GLN A 21 3.47 -3.01 14.46
CA GLN A 21 3.49 -1.66 13.88
C GLN A 21 4.89 -1.07 13.89
N VAL A 22 5.62 -1.34 14.97
CA VAL A 22 6.96 -0.80 15.22
C VAL A 22 7.90 -1.93 15.62
N VAL A 23 9.06 -2.02 14.97
CA VAL A 23 10.16 -2.87 15.44
C VAL A 23 11.34 -2.02 15.88
N MET A 24 11.88 -2.31 17.06
CA MET A 24 13.03 -1.61 17.65
C MET A 24 14.28 -2.48 17.58
N ILE A 25 15.36 -1.91 17.07
CA ILE A 25 16.61 -2.63 16.82
C ILE A 25 17.77 -1.83 17.42
N PRO A 26 18.49 -2.39 18.40
CA PRO A 26 19.71 -1.77 18.90
C PRO A 26 20.80 -1.88 17.82
N VAL A 27 21.54 -0.80 17.61
CA VAL A 27 22.65 -0.75 16.65
C VAL A 27 23.93 -0.28 17.33
N GLY A 28 25.08 -0.65 16.76
CA GLY A 28 26.39 -0.26 17.30
C GLY A 28 27.07 -1.34 18.14
N PRO A 29 28.21 -1.01 18.76
CA PRO A 29 29.09 -2.00 19.37
C PRO A 29 28.53 -2.55 20.69
N MET A 30 28.77 -3.85 20.93
CA MET A 30 28.19 -4.59 22.06
C MET A 30 28.56 -4.00 23.43
N ASN A 31 29.77 -3.46 23.56
CA ASN A 31 30.24 -2.84 24.80
C ASN A 31 29.47 -1.57 25.21
N LYS A 32 28.77 -0.92 24.28
CA LYS A 32 27.92 0.26 24.56
C LYS A 32 26.42 -0.09 24.58
N ARG A 33 26.07 -1.37 24.49
CA ARG A 33 24.68 -1.82 24.34
C ARG A 33 23.82 -1.60 25.59
N ALA A 34 24.40 -1.60 26.79
CA ALA A 34 23.64 -1.42 28.03
C ALA A 34 22.85 -0.11 28.08
N ALA A 35 23.50 1.02 27.75
CA ALA A 35 22.84 2.34 27.72
C ALA A 35 21.76 2.42 26.63
N VAL A 36 21.97 1.76 25.49
CA VAL A 36 20.98 1.67 24.41
C VAL A 36 19.76 0.87 24.87
N MET A 37 19.98 -0.27 25.52
CA MET A 37 18.90 -1.14 26.01
C MET A 37 18.03 -0.41 27.04
N GLU A 38 18.62 0.31 27.99
CA GLU A 38 17.87 1.10 28.98
C GLU A 38 16.90 2.09 28.31
N LYS A 39 17.37 2.88 27.34
CA LYS A 39 16.50 3.81 26.60
C LYS A 39 15.47 3.09 25.75
N MET A 40 15.85 1.96 25.16
CA MET A 40 14.95 1.16 24.34
C MET A 40 13.81 0.55 25.16
N ASP A 41 14.09 0.08 26.38
CA ASP A 41 13.09 -0.50 27.28
C ASP A 41 12.09 0.55 27.77
N LEU A 42 12.58 1.76 28.10
CA LEU A 42 11.71 2.90 28.45
C LEU A 42 10.78 3.29 27.29
N LEU A 43 11.32 3.44 26.08
CA LEU A 43 10.53 3.78 24.90
C LEU A 43 9.56 2.64 24.54
N PHE A 44 9.98 1.39 24.67
CA PHE A 44 9.13 0.22 24.43
C PHE A 44 7.91 0.22 25.35
N ALA A 45 8.12 0.44 26.66
CA ALA A 45 7.04 0.51 27.64
C ALA A 45 6.07 1.66 27.32
N ALA A 46 6.59 2.86 27.04
CA ALA A 46 5.77 4.03 26.73
C ALA A 46 4.96 3.85 25.43
N LEU A 47 5.54 3.23 24.40
CA LEU A 47 4.83 2.89 23.17
C LEU A 47 3.72 1.86 23.41
N ARG A 48 3.98 0.83 24.22
CA ARG A 48 2.97 -0.17 24.61
C ARG A 48 1.80 0.47 25.35
N GLU A 49 2.09 1.33 26.32
CA GLU A 49 1.08 2.07 27.08
C GLU A 49 0.22 2.95 26.17
N ALA A 50 0.83 3.56 25.16
CA ALA A 50 0.13 4.33 24.13
C ALA A 50 -0.62 3.49 23.08
N GLY A 51 -0.72 2.17 23.27
CA GLY A 51 -1.47 1.24 22.40
C GLY A 51 -0.73 0.81 21.13
N VAL A 52 0.56 1.12 21.00
CA VAL A 52 1.36 0.73 19.83
C VAL A 52 1.80 -0.73 19.94
N ARG A 53 1.58 -1.49 18.86
CA ARG A 53 2.06 -2.88 18.74
C ARG A 53 3.54 -2.91 18.40
N VAL A 54 4.37 -2.77 19.43
CA VAL A 54 5.82 -2.69 19.32
C VAL A 54 6.52 -4.02 19.66
N ARG A 55 7.61 -4.33 18.96
CA ARG A 55 8.49 -5.49 19.19
C ARG A 55 9.96 -5.07 19.20
N THR A 56 10.81 -5.74 19.97
CA THR A 56 12.27 -5.61 19.90
C THR A 56 12.87 -6.76 19.10
N ASP A 57 13.97 -6.50 18.40
CA ASP A 57 14.77 -7.53 17.74
C ASP A 57 16.20 -7.57 18.28
N LEU A 58 16.38 -8.42 19.30
CA LEU A 58 17.62 -8.56 20.06
C LEU A 58 18.53 -9.69 19.57
N ARG A 59 18.14 -10.41 18.50
CA ARG A 59 18.93 -11.54 17.96
C ARG A 59 20.36 -11.10 17.64
N GLU A 60 21.33 -12.01 17.74
CA GLU A 60 22.73 -11.72 17.42
C GLU A 60 22.99 -11.83 15.91
N GLU A 61 22.24 -11.01 15.16
CA GLU A 61 22.32 -10.86 13.71
C GLU A 61 22.78 -9.44 13.36
N THR A 62 23.39 -9.28 12.18
CA THR A 62 23.81 -7.95 11.74
C THR A 62 22.61 -7.00 11.60
N PRO A 63 22.74 -5.70 11.92
CA PRO A 63 21.65 -4.74 11.75
C PRO A 63 21.08 -4.76 10.33
N GLY A 64 21.94 -4.82 9.30
CA GLY A 64 21.51 -4.89 7.90
C GLY A 64 20.61 -6.09 7.59
N TRP A 65 20.94 -7.27 8.13
CA TRP A 65 20.10 -8.46 7.98
C TRP A 65 18.72 -8.27 8.62
N LYS A 66 18.69 -7.77 9.86
CA LYS A 66 17.41 -7.49 10.55
C LYS A 66 16.59 -6.44 9.80
N PHE A 67 17.25 -5.40 9.29
CA PHE A 67 16.59 -4.33 8.54
C PHE A 67 15.86 -4.89 7.32
N ASN A 68 16.56 -5.71 6.54
CA ASN A 68 15.99 -6.36 5.37
C ASN A 68 14.84 -7.30 5.74
N GLU A 69 14.99 -8.13 6.78
CA GLU A 69 13.91 -9.04 7.20
C GLU A 69 12.63 -8.28 7.57
N TRP A 70 12.75 -7.23 8.38
CA TRP A 70 11.58 -6.46 8.82
C TRP A 70 10.96 -5.60 7.71
N GLU A 71 11.77 -5.14 6.77
CA GLU A 71 11.31 -4.48 5.56
C GLU A 71 10.53 -5.46 4.66
N MET A 72 11.06 -6.66 4.45
CA MET A 72 10.40 -7.73 3.69
C MET A 72 9.08 -8.17 4.33
N ARG A 73 9.04 -8.26 5.66
CA ARG A 73 7.82 -8.55 6.43
C ARG A 73 6.81 -7.39 6.45
N GLY A 74 7.20 -6.21 5.99
CA GLY A 74 6.31 -5.05 5.85
C GLY A 74 5.93 -4.36 7.14
N VAL A 75 6.80 -4.39 8.16
CA VAL A 75 6.56 -3.62 9.40
C VAL A 75 6.58 -2.12 9.08
N PRO A 76 5.52 -1.36 9.43
CA PRO A 76 5.40 0.05 9.04
C PRO A 76 6.59 0.92 9.42
N LEU A 77 7.03 0.83 10.67
CA LEU A 77 8.12 1.63 11.22
C LEU A 77 9.18 0.75 11.85
N ARG A 78 10.45 1.08 11.58
CA ARG A 78 11.61 0.49 12.24
C ARG A 78 12.36 1.57 12.99
N ILE A 79 12.55 1.38 14.28
CA ILE A 79 13.32 2.26 15.14
C ILE A 79 14.73 1.67 15.30
N GLU A 80 15.72 2.47 14.96
CA GLU A 80 17.14 2.17 15.08
C GLU A 80 17.68 3.04 16.22
N ILE A 81 18.28 2.42 17.25
CA ILE A 81 18.83 3.15 18.41
C ILE A 81 20.28 2.73 18.61
N GLY A 82 21.21 3.65 18.39
CA GLY A 82 22.63 3.45 18.67
C GLY A 82 23.15 4.34 19.81
N PRO A 83 24.40 4.12 20.26
CA PRO A 83 25.00 4.95 21.31
C PRO A 83 25.02 6.44 20.98
N ARG A 84 25.26 6.80 19.71
CA ARG A 84 25.23 8.20 19.25
C ARG A 84 23.84 8.82 19.35
N ASP A 85 22.80 8.04 19.05
CA ASP A 85 21.42 8.53 19.14
C ASP A 85 21.03 8.76 20.60
N VAL A 86 21.46 7.88 21.50
CA VAL A 86 21.31 8.06 22.96
C VAL A 86 22.05 9.30 23.45
N GLU A 87 23.31 9.50 23.04
CA GLU A 87 24.12 10.69 23.39
C GLU A 87 23.44 11.99 22.90
N ASN A 88 22.77 11.94 21.75
CA ASN A 88 22.05 13.08 21.16
C ASN A 88 20.58 13.20 21.63
N GLY A 89 20.10 12.30 22.49
CA GLY A 89 18.71 12.32 22.96
C GLY A 89 17.68 12.08 21.86
N GLN A 90 17.97 11.22 20.88
CA GLN A 90 17.13 10.95 19.71
C GLN A 90 17.01 9.45 19.39
N VAL A 91 16.14 9.13 18.42
CA VAL A 91 16.04 7.83 17.77
C VAL A 91 15.89 8.00 16.27
N VAL A 92 16.37 7.03 15.48
CA VAL A 92 16.16 7.05 14.02
C VAL A 92 14.97 6.17 13.69
N VAL A 93 13.99 6.72 12.97
CA VAL A 93 12.80 5.99 12.51
C VAL A 93 12.84 5.86 11.00
N ALA A 94 12.80 4.62 10.52
CA ALA A 94 12.71 4.27 9.11
C ALA A 94 11.27 3.87 8.75
N ARG A 95 10.76 4.41 7.64
CA ARG A 95 9.42 4.16 7.10
C ARG A 95 9.43 3.10 6.00
N ARG A 96 8.53 2.12 6.08
CA ARG A 96 8.41 1.08 5.07
C ARG A 96 7.77 1.56 3.75
N ASP A 97 6.80 2.45 3.84
CA ASP A 97 6.02 2.92 2.69
C ASP A 97 6.85 3.81 1.74
N THR A 98 7.76 4.61 2.28
CA THR A 98 8.63 5.52 1.50
C THR A 98 10.09 5.11 1.45
N GLY A 99 10.57 4.28 2.39
CA GLY A 99 12.00 4.00 2.58
C GLY A 99 12.77 5.12 3.28
N GLY A 100 12.12 6.24 3.60
CA GLY A 100 12.75 7.39 4.24
C GLY A 100 13.14 7.12 5.70
N LYS A 101 14.18 7.83 6.17
CA LYS A 101 14.61 7.84 7.57
C LYS A 101 14.54 9.24 8.15
N THR A 102 14.14 9.36 9.42
CA THR A 102 14.08 10.63 10.13
C THR A 102 14.55 10.41 11.56
N ALA A 103 15.35 11.35 12.09
CA ALA A 103 15.70 11.38 13.50
C ALA A 103 14.60 12.11 14.27
N LEU A 104 14.12 11.51 15.36
CA LEU A 104 13.13 12.08 16.26
C LEU A 104 13.75 12.25 17.65
N PRO A 105 13.52 13.39 18.33
CA PRO A 105 13.87 13.51 19.74
C PRO A 105 13.22 12.39 20.56
N LEU A 106 13.94 11.87 21.57
CA LEU A 106 13.39 10.91 22.53
C LEU A 106 12.25 11.53 23.32
N ASP A 107 12.37 12.82 23.65
CA ASP A 107 11.28 13.60 24.22
C ASP A 107 10.18 13.78 23.17
N GLY A 108 8.95 13.43 23.52
CA GLY A 108 7.82 13.43 22.57
C GLY A 108 7.81 12.30 21.53
N ALA A 109 8.79 11.38 21.53
CA ALA A 109 8.90 10.32 20.52
C ALA A 109 7.61 9.50 20.36
N VAL A 110 6.92 9.19 21.45
CA VAL A 110 5.69 8.38 21.44
C VAL A 110 4.59 9.05 20.61
N VAL A 111 4.43 10.37 20.74
CA VAL A 111 3.44 11.15 19.97
C VAL A 111 3.83 11.14 18.50
N SER A 112 5.09 11.49 18.19
CA SER A 112 5.58 11.52 16.82
C SER A 112 5.49 10.15 16.12
N ILE A 113 5.74 9.05 16.84
CA ILE A 113 5.61 7.69 16.29
C ILE A 113 4.15 7.36 15.97
N ARG A 114 3.20 7.78 16.81
CA ARG A 114 1.77 7.60 16.54
C ARG A 114 1.32 8.41 15.32
N ASP A 115 1.74 9.67 15.24
CA ASP A 115 1.43 10.55 14.12
C ASP A 115 2.01 9.97 12.81
N LEU A 116 3.24 9.45 12.86
CA LEU A 116 3.85 8.75 11.72
C LEU A 116 3.07 7.51 11.30
N LEU A 117 2.53 6.72 12.24
CA LEU A 117 1.69 5.57 11.89
C LEU A 117 0.40 6.02 11.19
N ASP A 118 -0.23 7.11 11.63
CA ASP A 118 -1.40 7.66 10.95
C ASP A 118 -1.05 8.24 9.57
N GLU A 119 0.10 8.90 9.45
CA GLU A 119 0.60 9.41 8.18
C GLU A 119 0.88 8.29 7.18
N VAL A 120 1.55 7.21 7.60
CA VAL A 120 1.80 6.02 6.78
C VAL A 120 0.47 5.42 6.31
N GLN A 121 -0.51 5.28 7.21
CA GLN A 121 -1.84 4.78 6.86
C GLN A 121 -2.53 5.64 5.79
N ALA A 122 -2.50 6.96 5.96
CA ALA A 122 -3.08 7.90 5.00
C ALA A 122 -2.35 7.91 3.67
N ASN A 123 -1.01 7.84 3.69
CA ASN A 123 -0.19 7.81 2.49
C ASN A 123 -0.43 6.54 1.66
N MET A 124 -0.48 5.37 2.30
CA MET A 124 -0.78 4.11 1.63
C MET A 124 -2.17 4.12 0.96
N PHE A 125 -3.18 4.68 1.64
CA PHE A 125 -4.51 4.85 1.05
C PHE A 125 -4.47 5.79 -0.15
N ARG A 126 -3.86 6.97 -0.01
CA ARG A 126 -3.76 7.96 -1.08
C ARG A 126 -3.04 7.40 -2.31
N LYS A 127 -1.92 6.69 -2.12
CA LYS A 127 -1.19 6.04 -3.21
C LYS A 127 -2.07 5.02 -3.95
N ALA A 128 -2.78 4.16 -3.20
CA ALA A 128 -3.70 3.19 -3.80
C ALA A 128 -4.90 3.86 -4.51
N HIS A 129 -5.39 4.96 -3.96
CA HIS A 129 -6.48 5.73 -4.56
C HIS A 129 -6.04 6.37 -5.89
N VAL A 130 -4.90 7.07 -5.90
CA VAL A 130 -4.33 7.66 -7.12
C VAL A 130 -4.10 6.59 -8.18
N PHE A 131 -3.47 5.47 -7.80
CA PHE A 131 -3.27 4.34 -8.71
C PHE A 131 -4.60 3.85 -9.30
N ARG A 132 -5.65 3.71 -8.50
CA ARG A 132 -6.96 3.30 -9.03
C ARG A 132 -7.50 4.30 -10.05
N GLU A 133 -7.44 5.60 -9.77
CA GLU A 133 -7.96 6.64 -10.66
C GLU A 133 -7.17 6.70 -11.98
N GLU A 134 -5.84 6.62 -11.93
CA GLU A 134 -4.98 6.62 -13.11
C GLU A 134 -5.25 5.43 -14.04
N HIS A 135 -5.67 4.30 -13.47
CA HIS A 135 -6.00 3.08 -14.19
C HIS A 135 -7.52 2.86 -14.30
N SER A 136 -8.31 3.92 -14.24
CA SER A 136 -9.77 3.90 -14.42
C SER A 136 -10.16 4.74 -15.63
N HIS A 137 -10.56 4.07 -16.72
CA HIS A 137 -10.82 4.70 -18.00
C HIS A 137 -12.31 4.91 -18.23
N THR A 138 -12.74 6.17 -18.27
CA THR A 138 -14.16 6.53 -18.45
C THR A 138 -14.51 6.96 -19.87
N GLN A 139 -13.55 7.07 -20.78
CA GLN A 139 -13.79 7.60 -22.13
C GLN A 139 -14.00 6.51 -23.20
N ILE A 140 -13.76 5.25 -22.87
CA ILE A 140 -13.90 4.13 -23.80
C ILE A 140 -15.37 3.71 -23.86
N GLY A 141 -15.97 3.77 -25.05
CA GLY A 141 -17.41 3.54 -25.25
C GLY A 141 -17.77 2.45 -26.25
N THR A 142 -16.79 1.80 -26.89
CA THR A 142 -17.00 0.77 -27.90
C THR A 142 -16.14 -0.46 -27.65
N LEU A 143 -16.57 -1.61 -28.16
CA LEU A 143 -15.83 -2.87 -28.09
C LEU A 143 -14.44 -2.74 -28.73
N GLU A 144 -14.36 -2.13 -29.91
CA GLU A 144 -13.07 -1.85 -30.57
C GLU A 144 -12.19 -0.93 -29.72
N GLY A 145 -12.76 0.08 -29.07
CA GLY A 145 -12.01 0.95 -28.16
C GLY A 145 -11.43 0.19 -26.95
N ILE A 146 -12.12 -0.84 -26.44
CA ILE A 146 -11.56 -1.73 -25.40
C ILE A 146 -10.38 -2.51 -25.96
N LYS A 147 -10.50 -3.11 -27.16
CA LYS A 147 -9.41 -3.87 -27.80
C LYS A 147 -8.19 -2.99 -28.06
N GLU A 148 -8.37 -1.79 -28.59
CA GLU A 148 -7.30 -0.83 -28.82
C GLU A 148 -6.61 -0.41 -27.51
N HIS A 149 -7.39 -0.17 -26.46
CA HIS A 149 -6.86 0.16 -25.15
C HIS A 149 -6.02 -0.96 -24.55
N ILE A 150 -6.51 -2.20 -24.63
CA ILE A 150 -5.76 -3.40 -24.22
C ILE A 150 -4.46 -3.50 -25.01
N ALA A 151 -4.53 -3.44 -26.34
CA ALA A 151 -3.36 -3.58 -27.20
C ALA A 151 -2.33 -2.47 -26.96
N ARG A 152 -2.78 -1.24 -26.65
CA ARG A 152 -1.90 -0.14 -26.27
C ARG A 152 -1.20 -0.43 -24.95
N ALA A 153 -1.95 -0.78 -23.91
CA ALA A 153 -1.37 -1.10 -22.60
C ALA A 153 -0.35 -2.25 -22.70
N GLU A 154 -0.65 -3.31 -23.46
CA GLU A 154 0.26 -4.44 -23.65
C GLU A 154 1.55 -4.06 -24.40
N ARG A 155 1.47 -3.18 -25.42
CA ARG A 155 2.66 -2.67 -26.11
C ARG A 155 3.56 -1.81 -25.24
N GLU A 156 2.97 -1.11 -24.28
CA GLU A 156 3.66 -0.18 -23.37
C GLU A 156 4.10 -0.86 -22.07
N ASP A 157 3.90 -2.18 -21.93
CA ASP A 157 4.06 -2.93 -20.67
C ASP A 157 3.31 -2.26 -19.51
N GLY A 158 2.16 -1.68 -19.84
CA GLY A 158 1.31 -0.88 -18.96
C GLY A 158 0.19 -1.68 -18.33
N ILE A 159 -0.44 -1.08 -17.33
CA ILE A 159 -1.60 -1.65 -16.65
C ILE A 159 -2.87 -1.32 -17.44
N VAL A 160 -3.58 -2.35 -17.88
CA VAL A 160 -4.85 -2.20 -18.59
C VAL A 160 -5.94 -1.59 -17.71
N GLY A 161 -5.94 -1.90 -16.41
CA GLY A 161 -6.88 -1.28 -15.46
C GLY A 161 -8.36 -1.60 -15.74
N TRP A 162 -9.20 -0.58 -15.57
CA TRP A 162 -10.66 -0.67 -15.56
C TRP A 162 -11.26 0.21 -16.65
N VAL A 163 -12.38 -0.23 -17.22
CA VAL A 163 -13.15 0.55 -18.20
C VAL A 163 -14.58 0.73 -17.72
N LEU A 164 -15.04 1.98 -17.58
CA LEU A 164 -16.44 2.28 -17.28
C LEU A 164 -17.22 2.40 -18.59
N ALA A 165 -18.11 1.45 -18.85
CA ALA A 165 -18.85 1.40 -20.11
C ALA A 165 -20.34 1.11 -19.90
N GLY A 166 -21.14 1.39 -20.93
CA GLY A 166 -22.55 1.03 -20.92
C GLY A 166 -22.74 -0.45 -21.21
N TRP A 167 -23.74 -1.05 -20.58
CA TRP A 167 -24.14 -2.44 -20.81
C TRP A 167 -25.66 -2.52 -20.99
N CYS A 168 -26.11 -3.30 -21.97
CA CYS A 168 -27.53 -3.43 -22.30
C CYS A 168 -28.32 -4.36 -21.36
N GLY A 169 -27.66 -5.06 -20.42
CA GLY A 169 -28.31 -6.02 -19.52
C GLY A 169 -28.45 -7.43 -20.11
N ASP A 170 -27.91 -7.67 -21.31
CA ASP A 170 -28.00 -8.95 -22.01
C ASP A 170 -26.74 -9.80 -21.78
N GLY A 171 -26.95 -11.05 -21.38
CA GLY A 171 -25.90 -12.01 -21.06
C GLY A 171 -25.12 -12.47 -22.30
N GLU A 172 -25.75 -12.58 -23.47
CA GLU A 172 -25.04 -12.91 -24.72
C GLU A 172 -24.09 -11.78 -25.12
N CYS A 173 -24.55 -10.54 -24.97
CA CYS A 173 -23.70 -9.37 -25.21
C CYS A 173 -22.51 -9.32 -24.25
N GLU A 174 -22.71 -9.66 -22.96
CA GLU A 174 -21.62 -9.73 -21.99
C GLU A 174 -20.62 -10.85 -22.35
N ALA A 175 -21.12 -12.03 -22.70
CA ALA A 175 -20.29 -13.17 -23.09
C ALA A 175 -19.41 -12.83 -24.30
N ARG A 176 -19.96 -12.12 -25.30
CA ARG A 176 -19.18 -11.64 -26.45
C ARG A 176 -18.07 -10.67 -26.05
N VAL A 177 -18.37 -9.68 -25.19
CA VAL A 177 -17.34 -8.74 -24.71
C VAL A 177 -16.20 -9.52 -24.03
N LYS A 178 -16.54 -10.51 -23.20
CA LYS A 178 -15.56 -11.38 -22.54
C LYS A 178 -14.73 -12.19 -23.53
N GLU A 179 -15.37 -12.83 -24.50
CA GLU A 179 -14.67 -13.65 -25.51
C GLU A 179 -13.68 -12.81 -26.32
N GLU A 180 -14.07 -11.61 -26.71
CA GLU A 180 -13.26 -10.76 -27.59
C GLU A 180 -12.17 -9.94 -26.88
N THR A 181 -12.27 -9.74 -25.55
CA THR A 181 -11.37 -8.83 -24.81
C THR A 181 -10.79 -9.40 -23.53
N GLY A 182 -11.34 -10.50 -23.02
CA GLY A 182 -11.08 -11.03 -21.68
C GLY A 182 -11.68 -10.19 -20.55
N PHE A 183 -12.39 -9.09 -20.84
CA PHE A 183 -13.03 -8.26 -19.83
C PHE A 183 -14.36 -8.85 -19.37
N THR A 184 -14.61 -8.82 -18.07
CA THR A 184 -15.90 -9.22 -17.47
C THR A 184 -16.53 -8.03 -16.77
N THR A 185 -17.86 -8.05 -16.61
CA THR A 185 -18.52 -7.09 -15.73
C THR A 185 -18.06 -7.32 -14.29
N ARG A 186 -17.80 -6.23 -13.56
CA ARG A 186 -17.32 -6.28 -12.18
C ARG A 186 -18.40 -5.86 -11.20
N ASN A 187 -19.01 -4.70 -11.47
CA ASN A 187 -20.17 -4.23 -10.74
C ASN A 187 -20.91 -3.11 -11.50
N ILE A 188 -22.19 -2.95 -11.18
CA ILE A 188 -22.94 -1.73 -11.43
C ILE A 188 -22.67 -0.80 -10.24
N PRO A 189 -21.93 0.31 -10.38
CA PRO A 189 -21.64 1.21 -9.27
C PRO A 189 -22.90 1.95 -8.82
N PHE A 190 -23.07 2.11 -7.51
CA PHE A 190 -24.18 2.91 -6.94
C PHE A 190 -24.07 4.40 -7.26
N SER A 191 -22.84 4.90 -7.48
CA SER A 191 -22.55 6.28 -7.85
C SER A 191 -21.47 6.29 -8.92
N PRO A 192 -21.81 6.05 -10.21
CA PRO A 192 -20.84 6.07 -11.28
C PRO A 192 -20.28 7.49 -11.48
N PRO A 193 -18.99 7.63 -11.85
CA PRO A 193 -18.42 8.94 -12.16
C PRO A 193 -18.95 9.52 -13.49
N ALA A 194 -19.54 8.69 -14.35
CA ALA A 194 -20.21 9.11 -15.58
C ALA A 194 -21.33 8.13 -15.94
N THR A 195 -22.42 8.61 -16.55
CA THR A 195 -23.47 7.73 -17.10
C THR A 195 -23.17 7.39 -18.56
N LYS A 196 -23.44 6.15 -18.94
CA LYS A 196 -23.24 5.63 -20.30
C LYS A 196 -24.58 5.27 -20.93
N GLU A 197 -24.86 5.83 -22.10
CA GLU A 197 -26.15 5.66 -22.78
C GLU A 197 -26.16 4.54 -23.83
N SER A 198 -24.98 4.12 -24.29
CA SER A 198 -24.82 3.09 -25.32
C SER A 198 -24.03 1.90 -24.79
N CYS A 199 -24.47 0.70 -25.14
CA CYS A 199 -23.83 -0.55 -24.79
C CYS A 199 -22.51 -0.70 -25.54
N VAL A 200 -21.43 -0.97 -24.81
CA VAL A 200 -20.09 -1.11 -25.36
C VAL A 200 -19.97 -2.28 -26.34
N GLY A 201 -20.70 -3.37 -26.06
CA GLY A 201 -20.67 -4.56 -26.89
C GLY A 201 -21.48 -4.39 -28.16
N CYS A 202 -22.76 -4.01 -28.06
CA CYS A 202 -23.71 -4.08 -29.18
C CYS A 202 -24.22 -2.72 -29.71
N GLY A 203 -23.82 -1.60 -29.12
CA GLY A 203 -24.22 -0.26 -29.54
C GLY A 203 -25.68 0.14 -29.23
N LYS A 204 -26.53 -0.81 -28.81
CA LYS A 204 -27.91 -0.53 -28.35
C LYS A 204 -27.91 0.36 -27.11
N ARG A 205 -29.07 0.92 -26.75
CA ARG A 205 -29.25 1.66 -25.49
C ARG A 205 -28.76 0.82 -24.29
N ALA A 206 -27.91 1.41 -23.46
CA ALA A 206 -27.46 0.81 -22.22
C ALA A 206 -28.58 0.84 -21.17
N ALA A 207 -28.76 -0.28 -20.48
CA ALA A 207 -29.60 -0.37 -19.29
C ALA A 207 -28.83 0.07 -18.04
N HIS A 208 -27.51 -0.20 -18.03
CA HIS A 208 -26.64 0.06 -16.89
C HIS A 208 -25.31 0.66 -17.32
N THR A 209 -24.70 1.42 -16.42
CA THR A 209 -23.27 1.75 -16.49
C THR A 209 -22.51 0.77 -15.61
N VAL A 210 -21.44 0.17 -16.12
CA VAL A 210 -20.75 -0.96 -15.49
C VAL A 210 -19.24 -0.80 -15.59
N TRP A 211 -18.53 -1.19 -14.54
CA TRP A 211 -17.08 -1.36 -14.61
C TRP A 211 -16.73 -2.71 -15.22
N PHE A 212 -15.92 -2.69 -16.26
CA PHE A 212 -15.32 -3.86 -16.89
C PHE A 212 -13.83 -3.92 -16.56
N SER A 213 -13.31 -5.12 -16.31
CA SER A 213 -11.87 -5.37 -16.18
C SER A 213 -11.54 -6.83 -16.46
N ARG A 214 -10.26 -7.14 -16.65
CA ARG A 214 -9.75 -8.50 -16.44
C ARG A 214 -9.86 -8.84 -14.95
N SER A 215 -10.16 -10.09 -14.64
CA SER A 215 -10.26 -10.58 -13.25
C SER A 215 -9.25 -11.68 -12.99
N TYR A 216 -8.80 -11.77 -11.73
CA TYR A 216 -8.01 -12.88 -11.22
C TYR A 216 -8.77 -14.20 -11.23
#